data_AF-A0A7W3NGW0-F1
#
_entry.id   AF-A0A7W3NGW0-F1
#
_cell.length_a   1.000
_cell.length_b   1.000
_cell.length_c   1.000
_cell.angle_alpha   90.00
_cell.angle_beta   90.00
_cell.angle_gamma   90.00
#
_symmetry.space_group_name_H-M   'P 1'
#
loop_
_entity.id
_entity.type
_entity.pdbx_description
1 polymer ?
#
loop_
_entity_poly.entity_id
_entity_poly.type
_entity_poly.pdbx_seq_one_letter_code
_entity_poly.pdbx_strand_id
1 'polypeptide(L)'
;MGGSKLPNREYPYYLVKLDKLYYVYHSYKNVKKKEVSSYEFTNDESLAFPIDEESAKQLADKCGGHTVMKNATFNDYISQGERWGNFIDSKKKNIWRIYIIN
;
A
#
# COMPACT_ATOMS: atom_id res chain seq x y z
N MET A 1 -12.40 31.94 6.28
CA MET A 1 -11.96 30.66 5.69
C MET A 1 -12.21 29.56 6.71
N GLY A 2 -13.35 28.88 6.62
CA GLY A 2 -13.66 27.73 7.48
C GLY A 2 -12.91 26.52 6.95
N GLY A 3 -11.75 26.20 7.51
CA GLY A 3 -11.08 24.94 7.24
C GLY A 3 -12.02 23.81 7.65
N SER A 4 -12.42 22.99 6.68
CA SER A 4 -13.21 21.78 6.88
C SER A 4 -12.42 20.86 7.81
N LYS A 5 -12.62 21.00 9.12
CA LYS A 5 -12.20 20.00 10.11
C LYS A 5 -13.01 18.76 9.80
N LEU A 6 -12.39 17.83 9.08
CA LEU A 6 -12.89 16.48 8.94
C LEU A 6 -13.22 15.95 10.35
N PRO A 7 -14.37 15.27 10.53
CA PRO A 7 -14.87 14.92 11.85
C PRO A 7 -13.86 14.06 12.60
N ASN A 8 -13.78 14.23 13.91
CA ASN A 8 -12.95 13.41 14.79
C ASN A 8 -13.58 12.01 14.93
N ARG A 9 -13.47 11.23 13.86
CA ARG A 9 -13.95 9.86 13.75
C ARG A 9 -12.78 8.95 13.41
N GLU A 10 -12.89 7.68 13.79
CA GLU A 10 -11.95 6.67 13.33
C GLU A 10 -12.10 6.47 11.82
N TYR A 11 -10.97 6.42 11.12
CA TYR A 11 -10.90 6.16 9.69
C TYR A 11 -10.46 4.72 9.47
N PRO A 12 -11.38 3.81 9.08
CA PRO A 12 -11.02 2.43 8.84
C PRO A 12 -10.19 2.32 7.57
N TYR A 13 -9.16 1.49 7.63
CA TYR A 13 -8.40 1.04 6.47
C TYR A 13 -8.13 -0.46 6.61
N TYR A 14 -7.81 -1.10 5.49
CA TYR A 14 -7.62 -2.53 5.44
C TYR A 14 -6.19 -2.87 5.02
N LEU A 15 -5.65 -3.89 5.66
CA LEU A 15 -4.38 -4.51 5.28
C LEU A 15 -4.67 -5.89 4.70
N VAL A 16 -3.92 -6.29 3.68
CA VAL A 16 -3.99 -7.67 3.16
C VAL A 16 -2.85 -8.48 3.78
N LYS A 17 -3.21 -9.65 4.34
CA LYS A 17 -2.29 -10.60 4.93
C LYS A 17 -2.27 -11.91 4.15
N LEU A 18 -1.07 -12.47 4.01
CA LEU A 18 -0.84 -13.85 3.60
C LEU A 18 -0.06 -14.53 4.71
N ASP A 19 -0.73 -15.39 5.48
CA ASP A 19 -0.20 -16.00 6.71
C ASP A 19 0.35 -14.93 7.68
N LYS A 20 1.68 -14.86 7.85
CA LYS A 20 2.37 -13.89 8.72
C LYS A 20 2.88 -12.64 7.99
N LEU A 21 2.61 -12.53 6.69
CA LEU A 21 3.13 -11.46 5.86
C LEU A 21 2.03 -10.48 5.47
N TYR A 22 2.35 -9.19 5.52
CA TYR A 22 1.54 -8.08 5.09
C TYR A 22 1.90 -7.66 3.69
N TYR A 23 0.89 -7.33 2.89
CA TYR A 23 1.08 -6.78 1.57
C TYR A 23 1.66 -5.35 1.63
N VAL A 24 2.67 -5.07 0.80
CA VAL A 24 3.40 -3.79 0.79
C VAL A 24 3.10 -2.97 -0.44
N TYR A 25 3.20 -3.58 -1.63
CA TYR A 25 3.09 -2.88 -2.90
C TYR A 25 3.08 -3.88 -4.05
N HIS A 26 2.54 -3.47 -5.19
CA HIS A 26 2.71 -4.18 -6.45
C HIS A 26 3.65 -3.37 -7.34
N SER A 27 4.80 -3.93 -7.70
CA SER A 27 5.64 -3.31 -8.72
C SER A 27 5.18 -3.77 -10.10
N TYR A 28 4.86 -2.84 -11.00
CA TYR A 28 4.70 -3.16 -12.41
C TYR A 28 6.09 -3.28 -13.05
N LYS A 29 6.44 -4.48 -13.51
CA LYS A 29 7.61 -4.67 -14.37
C LYS A 29 7.12 -4.95 -15.78
N ASN A 30 7.43 -4.04 -16.70
CA ASN A 30 7.27 -4.28 -18.13
C ASN A 30 8.42 -5.17 -18.61
N VAL A 31 8.24 -6.49 -18.55
CA VAL A 31 9.20 -7.45 -19.09
C VAL A 31 8.67 -7.94 -20.44
N LYS A 32 9.35 -7.57 -21.53
CA LYS A 32 9.12 -8.12 -22.89
C LYS A 32 7.64 -8.15 -23.32
N LYS A 33 6.92 -7.02 -23.20
CA LYS A 33 5.49 -6.85 -23.60
C LYS A 33 4.47 -7.72 -22.83
N LYS A 34 4.87 -8.40 -21.74
CA LYS A 34 3.92 -8.95 -20.75
C LYS A 34 4.00 -8.11 -19.49
N GLU A 35 2.86 -7.58 -19.08
CA GLU A 35 2.72 -6.97 -17.77
C GLU A 35 2.78 -8.10 -16.74
N VAL A 36 3.87 -8.16 -15.98
CA VAL A 36 3.99 -9.09 -14.85
C VAL A 36 3.79 -8.26 -13.60
N SER A 37 2.63 -8.41 -12.97
CA SER A 37 2.39 -7.91 -11.62
C SER A 37 3.04 -8.87 -10.63
N SER A 38 3.87 -8.34 -9.74
CA SER A 38 4.43 -9.08 -8.61
C SER A 38 3.97 -8.41 -7.34
N TYR A 39 3.38 -9.18 -6.43
CA TYR A 39 2.96 -8.70 -5.12
C TYR A 39 4.15 -8.82 -4.15
N GLU A 40 4.50 -7.71 -3.50
CA GLU A 40 5.51 -7.69 -2.44
C GLU A 40 4.83 -7.85 -1.08
N PHE A 41 5.38 -8.72 -0.23
CA PHE A 41 4.93 -8.92 1.15
C PHE A 41 6.08 -8.76 2.15
N THR A 42 5.77 -8.37 3.39
CA THR A 42 6.71 -8.13 4.49
C THR A 42 6.18 -8.70 5.79
N ASN A 43 7.05 -9.00 6.76
CA ASN A 43 6.62 -9.35 8.12
C ASN A 43 6.39 -8.11 9.01
N ASP A 44 6.77 -6.92 8.54
CA ASP A 44 6.62 -5.66 9.27
C ASP A 44 5.30 -4.94 8.91
N GLU A 45 4.34 -4.95 9.84
CA GLU A 45 3.04 -4.27 9.68
C GLU A 45 3.20 -2.77 9.37
N SER A 46 4.25 -2.11 9.84
CA SER A 46 4.45 -0.68 9.62
C SER A 46 4.72 -0.32 8.16
N LEU A 47 5.08 -1.32 7.35
CA LEU A 47 5.31 -1.22 5.91
C LEU A 47 4.12 -1.79 5.11
N ALA A 48 2.99 -2.08 5.75
CA ALA A 48 1.82 -2.66 5.09
C ALA A 48 0.95 -1.60 4.41
N PHE A 49 0.60 -1.81 3.13
CA PHE A 49 -0.16 -0.84 2.36
C PHE A 49 -1.60 -0.74 2.88
N PRO A 50 -2.06 0.47 3.26
CA PRO A 50 -3.46 0.70 3.59
C PRO A 50 -4.27 0.71 2.29
N ILE A 51 -5.31 -0.11 2.27
CA ILE A 51 -6.19 -0.32 1.12
C ILE A 51 -7.63 -0.06 1.57
N ASP A 52 -8.46 0.45 0.66
CA ASP A 52 -9.90 0.48 0.88
C ASP A 52 -10.51 -0.93 0.96
N GLU A 53 -11.71 -1.06 1.50
CA GLU A 53 -12.31 -2.36 1.76
C GLU A 53 -12.45 -3.24 0.50
N GLU A 54 -12.92 -2.66 -0.59
CA GLU A 54 -13.24 -3.39 -1.82
C GLU A 54 -11.96 -3.89 -2.48
N SER A 55 -10.98 -3.00 -2.65
CA SER A 55 -9.68 -3.35 -3.20
C SER A 55 -8.93 -4.36 -2.33
N ALA A 56 -9.06 -4.28 -1.00
CA ALA A 56 -8.42 -5.22 -0.08
C ALA A 56 -9.01 -6.62 -0.23
N LYS A 57 -10.34 -6.75 -0.35
CA LYS A 57 -11.01 -8.03 -0.60
C LYS A 57 -10.57 -8.63 -1.93
N GLN A 58 -10.62 -7.85 -3.01
CA GLN A 58 -10.18 -8.30 -4.33
C GLN A 58 -8.71 -8.75 -4.34
N LEU A 59 -7.84 -8.05 -3.62
CA LEU A 59 -6.43 -8.39 -3.53
C LEU A 59 -6.21 -9.67 -2.69
N ALA A 60 -6.89 -9.78 -1.55
CA ALA A 60 -6.86 -10.98 -0.72
C ALA A 60 -7.29 -12.23 -1.52
N ASP A 61 -8.39 -12.13 -2.28
CA ASP A 61 -8.85 -13.22 -3.15
C ASP A 61 -7.82 -13.60 -4.22
N LYS A 62 -7.15 -12.60 -4.83
CA LYS A 62 -6.11 -12.83 -5.85
C LYS A 62 -4.86 -13.48 -5.30
N CYS A 63 -4.45 -13.14 -4.08
CA CYS A 63 -3.22 -13.65 -3.48
C CYS A 63 -3.44 -14.84 -2.52
N GLY A 64 -4.68 -15.29 -2.32
CA GLY A 64 -5.04 -16.32 -1.33
C GLY A 64 -4.86 -15.85 0.12
N GLY A 65 -4.92 -14.55 0.35
CA GLY A 65 -4.78 -13.91 1.66
C GLY A 65 -6.12 -13.66 2.37
N HIS A 66 -6.08 -12.84 3.41
CA HIS A 66 -7.26 -12.33 4.11
C HIS A 66 -7.07 -10.85 4.44
N THR A 67 -8.18 -10.13 4.67
CA THR A 67 -8.16 -8.73 5.05
C THR A 67 -8.13 -8.56 6.57
N VAL A 68 -7.45 -7.53 7.03
CA VAL A 68 -7.40 -7.10 8.43
C VAL A 68 -7.81 -5.65 8.50
N MET A 69 -8.92 -5.35 9.18
CA MET A 69 -9.37 -3.99 9.42
C MET A 69 -8.56 -3.32 10.52
N LYS A 70 -8.22 -2.05 10.32
CA LYS A 70 -7.53 -1.19 11.26
C LYS A 70 -8.24 0.16 11.32
N ASN A 71 -8.26 0.77 12.50
CA ASN A 71 -8.81 2.10 12.70
C ASN A 71 -7.65 3.07 12.90
N ALA A 72 -7.61 4.14 12.11
CA ALA A 72 -6.66 5.23 12.24
C ALA A 72 -7.33 6.47 12.81
N THR A 73 -6.60 7.25 13.60
CA THR A 73 -6.99 8.65 13.83
C THR A 73 -6.75 9.47 12.56
N PHE A 74 -7.32 10.67 12.48
CA PHE A 74 -7.07 11.57 11.35
C PHE A 74 -5.58 11.86 11.15
N ASN A 75 -4.83 12.09 12.23
CA ASN A 75 -3.40 12.36 12.15
C ASN A 75 -2.61 11.13 11.67
N ASP A 76 -2.98 9.94 12.12
CA ASP A 76 -2.36 8.70 11.64
C ASP A 76 -2.63 8.50 10.15
N TYR A 77 -3.84 8.80 9.69
CA TYR A 77 -4.21 8.70 8.28
C TYR A 77 -3.38 9.65 7.40
N ILE A 78 -3.20 10.91 7.82
CA ILE A 78 -2.34 11.88 7.12
C ILE A 78 -0.88 11.41 7.11
N SER A 79 -0.35 10.99 8.27
CA SER A 79 1.03 10.51 8.40
C SER A 79 1.29 9.26 7.54
N GLN A 80 0.32 8.35 7.49
CA GLN A 80 0.36 7.20 6.58
C GLN A 80 0.42 7.65 5.13
N GLY A 81 -0.48 8.56 4.71
CA GLY A 81 -0.49 9.09 3.34
C GLY A 81 0.86 9.69 2.91
N GLU A 82 1.48 10.51 3.77
CA GLU A 82 2.81 11.09 3.53
C GLU A 82 3.90 10.03 3.44
N ARG A 83 3.91 9.06 4.38
CA ARG A 83 4.86 7.94 4.37
C ARG A 83 4.76 7.13 3.08
N TRP A 84 3.54 6.89 2.61
CA TRP A 84 3.28 6.15 1.37
C TRP A 84 3.68 6.93 0.11
N GLY A 85 3.38 8.22 0.05
CA GLY A 85 3.85 9.08 -1.03
C GLY A 85 5.38 9.02 -1.15
N ASN A 86 6.08 9.16 -0.02
CA ASN A 86 7.54 9.07 0.03
C ASN A 86 8.07 7.68 -0.37
N PHE A 87 7.41 6.60 0.05
CA PHE A 87 7.79 5.24 -0.33
C PHE A 87 7.62 4.99 -1.83
N ILE A 88 6.48 5.39 -2.42
CA ILE A 88 6.21 5.25 -3.85
C ILE A 88 7.22 6.08 -4.66
N ASP A 89 7.51 7.31 -4.23
CA ASP A 89 8.48 8.17 -4.90
C ASP A 89 9.90 7.61 -4.81
N SER A 90 10.27 7.05 -3.65
CA SER A 90 11.55 6.35 -3.47
C SER A 90 11.66 5.12 -4.38
N LYS A 91 10.62 4.27 -4.43
CA LYS A 91 10.58 3.10 -5.31
C LYS A 91 10.65 3.54 -6.77
N LYS A 92 9.89 4.54 -7.22
CA LYS A 92 9.98 5.09 -8.58
C LYS A 92 11.40 5.55 -8.90
N LYS A 93 12.01 6.40 -8.08
CA LYS A 93 13.39 6.89 -8.28
C LYS A 93 14.41 5.75 -8.39
N ASN A 94 14.28 4.72 -7.56
CA ASN A 94 15.18 3.56 -7.60
C ASN A 94 14.91 2.63 -8.80
N ILE A 95 13.65 2.46 -9.22
CA ILE A 95 13.29 1.73 -10.44
C ILE A 95 13.94 2.40 -11.66
N TRP A 96 13.80 3.73 -11.81
CA TRP A 96 14.45 4.48 -12.89
C TRP A 96 15.98 4.33 -12.86
N ARG A 97 16.61 4.31 -11.68
CA ARG A 97 18.06 4.07 -11.54
C ARG A 97 18.49 2.67 -11.96
N ILE A 98 17.68 1.64 -11.75
CA ILE A 98 18.01 0.26 -12.16
C ILE A 98 17.88 0.09 -13.69
N TYR A 99 16.94 0.79 -14.33
CA TYR A 99 16.80 0.77 -15.79
C TYR A 99 17.84 1.64 -16.52
N ILE A 100 18.50 2.57 -15.81
CA ILE A 100 19.64 3.35 -16.33
C ILE A 100 20.93 2.68 -15.84
N ILE A 101 21.27 1.54 -16.42
CA ILE A 101 22.62 0.98 -16.34
C ILE A 101 23.10 0.92 -17.80
N ASN A 102 24.02 1.83 -18.15
CA ASN A 102 24.67 1.91 -19.46
C ASN A 102 25.57 0.70 -19.71
#